data_AF-A0A1W1CRV8-F1
#
_entry.id   AF-A0A1W1CRV8-F1
#
_cell.length_a   1.000
_cell.length_b   1.000
_cell.length_c   1.000
_cell.angle_alpha   90.00
_cell.angle_beta   90.00
_cell.angle_gamma   90.00
#
_symmetry.space_group_name_H-M   'P 1'
#
loop_
_entity.id
_entity.type
_entity.pdbx_description
1 polymer ?
#
loop_
_entity_poly.entity_id
_entity_poly.type
_entity_poly.pdbx_seq_one_letter_code
_entity_poly.pdbx_strand_id
1 'polypeptide(L)'
;MKSLIPSLLILLILVFALFKTGGAHIRKKQKTVNSTYLEHVKKHKTPHIREELRKLHTVAYEKNYIINVIKYGSHQFDFKGGEMEGGFASSKDAPKIACYVLSLSGKQCKTPYSKDAAMFYTSICGGCHGNDGKGLGGAYPNLTRDPLLGIEKREEFLKNLLHKGVH
;
A
#
# COMPACT_ATOMS: atom_id res chain seq x y z
N MET A 1 59.81 -32.07 33.13
CA MET A 1 59.33 -31.50 31.85
C MET A 1 57.86 -31.85 31.68
N LYS A 2 56.96 -31.04 32.27
CA LYS A 2 55.50 -31.22 32.09
C LYS A 2 55.10 -30.46 30.81
N SER A 3 54.35 -31.12 29.94
CA SER A 3 54.02 -30.66 28.59
C SER A 3 53.30 -29.30 28.62
N LEU A 4 53.98 -28.24 28.17
CA LEU A 4 53.38 -26.92 27.88
C LEU A 4 52.61 -26.90 26.53
N ILE A 5 52.66 -28.02 25.80
CA ILE A 5 52.09 -28.19 24.46
C ILE A 5 50.54 -28.08 24.41
N PRO A 6 49.75 -28.64 25.36
CA PRO A 6 48.30 -28.58 25.25
C PRO A 6 47.75 -27.18 25.56
N SER A 7 48.38 -26.42 26.45
CA SER A 7 47.94 -25.07 26.83
C SER A 7 48.10 -24.04 25.70
N LEU A 8 49.18 -24.17 24.92
CA LEU A 8 49.45 -23.32 23.75
C LEU A 8 48.45 -23.58 22.60
N LEU A 9 48.07 -24.83 22.39
CA LEU A 9 47.03 -25.21 21.41
C LEU A 9 45.66 -24.67 21.80
N ILE A 10 45.29 -24.74 23.08
CA ILE A 10 44.02 -24.19 23.58
C ILE A 10 44.00 -22.66 23.42
N LEU A 11 45.10 -21.97 23.72
CA LEU A 11 45.21 -20.52 23.53
C LEU A 11 45.09 -20.14 22.04
N LEU A 12 45.73 -20.88 21.14
CA LEU A 12 45.62 -20.67 19.69
C LEU A 12 44.19 -20.88 19.17
N ILE A 13 43.48 -21.90 19.67
CA ILE A 13 42.08 -22.15 19.31
C ILE A 13 41.18 -21.01 19.81
N LEU A 14 41.41 -20.50 21.02
CA LEU A 14 40.65 -19.37 21.58
C LEU A 14 40.92 -18.08 20.81
N VAL A 15 42.19 -17.80 20.46
CA VAL A 15 42.55 -16.64 19.62
C VAL A 15 41.96 -16.77 18.22
N PHE A 16 41.99 -17.95 17.63
CA PHE A 16 41.37 -18.22 16.32
C PHE A 16 39.84 -18.06 16.37
N ALA A 17 39.19 -18.51 17.45
CA ALA A 17 37.75 -18.31 17.65
C ALA A 17 37.40 -16.82 17.81
N LEU A 18 38.20 -16.06 18.57
CA LEU A 18 38.03 -14.61 18.71
C LEU A 18 38.30 -13.86 17.39
N PHE A 19 39.27 -14.32 16.59
CA PHE A 19 39.51 -13.78 15.24
C PHE A 19 38.33 -14.07 14.29
N LYS A 20 37.69 -15.24 14.40
CA LYS A 20 36.57 -15.63 13.52
C LYS A 20 35.26 -14.91 13.90
N THR A 21 35.07 -14.55 15.18
CA THR A 21 33.88 -13.81 15.64
C THR A 21 33.96 -12.30 15.41
N GLY A 22 35.16 -11.74 15.22
CA GLY A 22 35.35 -10.31 14.90
C GLY A 22 35.11 -9.89 13.44
N GLY A 23 34.83 -10.84 12.54
CA GLY A 23 34.92 -10.63 11.09
C GLY A 23 33.63 -10.79 10.27
N ALA A 24 32.46 -10.93 10.90
CA ALA A 24 31.18 -11.00 10.19
C ALA A 24 30.34 -9.75 10.44
N HIS A 25 30.86 -8.58 10.07
CA HIS A 25 30.00 -7.44 9.80
C HIS A 25 29.07 -7.85 8.65
N ILE A 26 27.80 -8.13 8.97
CA ILE A 26 26.72 -8.16 7.99
C ILE A 26 26.71 -6.77 7.38
N ARG A 27 27.41 -6.62 6.25
CA ARG A 27 27.38 -5.43 5.43
C ARG A 27 25.98 -5.38 4.84
N LYS A 28 25.05 -4.77 5.58
CA LYS A 28 23.68 -4.48 5.16
C LYS A 28 23.83 -3.89 3.75
N LYS A 29 23.40 -4.63 2.73
CA LYS A 29 23.49 -4.20 1.34
C LYS A 29 22.62 -2.96 1.23
N GLN A 30 23.23 -1.80 1.40
CA GLN A 30 22.59 -0.51 1.27
C GLN A 30 22.12 -0.45 -0.17
N LYS A 31 20.83 -0.73 -0.40
CA LYS A 31 20.19 -0.49 -1.68
C LYS A 31 20.55 0.96 -2.03
N THR A 32 21.29 1.14 -3.11
CA THR A 32 21.70 2.45 -3.59
C THR A 32 20.43 3.18 -4.00
N VAL A 33 19.84 3.91 -3.05
CA VAL A 33 18.68 4.74 -3.31
C VAL A 33 19.14 5.83 -4.27
N ASN A 34 18.41 6.03 -5.36
CA ASN A 34 18.76 7.00 -6.39
C ASN A 34 19.02 8.38 -5.75
N SER A 35 20.15 9.01 -6.08
CA SER A 35 20.57 10.31 -5.56
C SER A 35 19.48 11.38 -5.75
N THR A 36 18.78 11.35 -6.88
CA THR A 36 17.69 12.28 -7.20
C THR A 36 16.48 12.07 -6.28
N TYR A 37 16.20 10.82 -5.88
CA TYR A 37 15.17 10.51 -4.89
C TYR A 37 15.57 10.97 -3.49
N LEU A 38 16.84 10.79 -3.11
CA LEU A 38 17.35 11.28 -1.83
C LEU A 38 17.34 12.81 -1.74
N GLU A 39 17.65 13.51 -2.82
CA GLU A 39 17.52 14.97 -2.91
C GLU A 39 16.06 15.43 -2.85
N HIS A 40 15.16 14.75 -3.58
CA HIS A 40 13.73 15.04 -3.53
C HIS A 40 13.16 14.88 -2.11
N VAL A 41 13.48 13.77 -1.42
CA VAL A 41 13.06 13.52 -0.03
C VAL A 41 13.68 14.53 0.93
N LYS A 42 14.95 14.90 0.77
CA LYS A 42 15.60 15.96 1.58
C LYS A 42 14.92 17.31 1.42
N LYS A 43 14.45 17.64 0.21
CA LYS A 43 13.85 18.93 -0.11
C LYS A 43 12.36 19.01 0.25
N HIS A 44 11.66 17.87 0.35
CA HIS A 44 10.19 17.84 0.45
C HIS A 44 9.61 16.79 1.43
N LYS A 45 10.17 16.62 2.64
CA LYS A 45 9.64 15.67 3.65
C LYS A 45 8.19 15.95 4.12
N THR A 46 7.77 17.22 4.20
CA THR A 46 6.44 17.65 4.70
C THR A 46 5.43 18.16 3.64
N PRO A 47 5.84 18.72 2.48
CA PRO A 47 4.90 19.21 1.47
C PRO A 47 4.01 18.10 0.90
N HIS A 48 4.56 16.91 0.63
CA HIS A 48 3.81 15.87 -0.09
C HIS A 48 2.72 15.21 0.76
N ILE A 49 2.96 14.97 2.06
CA ILE A 49 1.97 14.36 2.95
C ILE A 49 0.80 15.33 3.21
N ARG A 50 1.09 16.60 3.51
CA ARG A 50 0.04 17.61 3.75
C ARG A 50 -0.77 17.89 2.49
N GLU A 51 -0.09 17.95 1.34
CA GLU A 51 -0.76 18.14 0.05
C GLU A 51 -1.64 16.95 -0.33
N GLU A 52 -1.20 15.73 -0.04
CA GLU A 52 -2.01 14.54 -0.26
C GLU A 52 -3.25 14.54 0.63
N LEU A 53 -3.10 14.80 1.93
CA LEU A 53 -4.24 14.92 2.86
C LEU A 53 -5.27 15.96 2.38
N ARG A 54 -4.81 17.09 1.83
CA ARG A 54 -5.70 18.13 1.28
C ARG A 54 -6.51 17.65 0.08
N LYS A 55 -5.99 16.70 -0.70
CA LYS A 55 -6.63 16.16 -1.91
C LYS A 55 -7.39 14.86 -1.68
N LEU A 56 -7.14 14.17 -0.57
CA LEU A 56 -7.55 12.79 -0.33
C LEU A 56 -9.05 12.55 -0.55
N HIS A 57 -9.89 13.47 -0.09
CA HIS A 57 -11.36 13.39 -0.19
C HIS A 57 -11.94 14.03 -1.46
N THR A 58 -11.08 14.47 -2.39
CA THR A 58 -11.55 15.01 -3.67
C THR A 58 -12.00 13.87 -4.58
N VAL A 59 -13.07 14.11 -5.34
CA VAL A 59 -13.58 13.17 -6.35
C VAL A 59 -12.48 12.69 -7.30
N ALA A 60 -11.54 13.56 -7.68
CA ALA A 60 -10.44 13.21 -8.57
C ALA A 60 -9.46 12.23 -7.92
N TYR A 61 -9.11 12.43 -6.64
CA TYR A 61 -8.24 11.52 -5.91
C TYR A 61 -8.91 10.17 -5.73
N GLU A 62 -10.14 10.14 -5.23
CA GLU A 62 -10.86 8.89 -4.97
C GLU A 62 -11.14 8.11 -6.26
N LYS A 63 -11.46 8.81 -7.37
CA LYS A 63 -11.58 8.18 -8.68
C LYS A 63 -10.29 7.46 -9.07
N ASN A 64 -9.14 8.13 -8.92
CA ASN A 64 -7.84 7.53 -9.24
C ASN A 64 -7.49 6.39 -8.28
N TYR A 65 -7.86 6.50 -7.01
CA TYR A 65 -7.73 5.42 -6.04
C TYR A 65 -8.50 4.17 -6.50
N ILE A 66 -9.78 4.31 -6.87
CA ILE A 66 -10.60 3.20 -7.35
C ILE A 66 -10.03 2.60 -8.65
N ILE A 67 -9.60 3.43 -9.61
CA ILE A 67 -8.95 2.96 -10.85
C ILE A 67 -7.72 2.09 -10.53
N ASN A 68 -6.89 2.53 -9.58
CA ASN A 68 -5.69 1.78 -9.18
C ASN A 68 -6.06 0.44 -8.53
N VAL A 69 -7.05 0.42 -7.65
CA VAL A 69 -7.53 -0.81 -7.02
C VAL A 69 -8.10 -1.78 -8.05
N ILE A 70 -8.89 -1.31 -9.03
CA ILE A 70 -9.40 -2.17 -10.12
C ILE A 70 -8.25 -2.75 -10.95
N LYS A 71 -7.21 -1.96 -11.21
CA LYS A 71 -6.10 -2.35 -12.10
C LYS A 71 -5.08 -3.25 -11.42
N TYR A 72 -4.77 -2.99 -10.16
CA TYR A 72 -3.63 -3.59 -9.46
C TYR A 72 -4.03 -4.41 -8.22
N GLY A 73 -5.31 -4.39 -7.85
CA GLY A 73 -5.81 -5.06 -6.67
C GLY A 73 -5.56 -4.29 -5.37
N SER A 74 -5.92 -4.92 -4.26
CA SER A 74 -5.68 -4.45 -2.89
C SER A 74 -5.63 -5.61 -1.92
N HIS A 75 -4.53 -5.68 -1.16
CA HIS A 75 -4.23 -6.68 -0.13
C HIS A 75 -4.15 -6.05 1.27
N GLN A 76 -4.69 -4.84 1.43
CA GLN A 76 -4.52 -4.06 2.67
C GLN A 76 -5.58 -4.38 3.74
N PHE A 77 -6.49 -5.31 3.44
CA PHE A 77 -7.66 -5.60 4.26
C PHE A 77 -7.88 -7.11 4.39
N ASP A 78 -8.15 -7.58 5.60
CA ASP A 78 -8.40 -8.99 5.91
C ASP A 78 -9.89 -9.34 5.77
N PHE A 79 -10.48 -9.04 4.62
CA PHE A 79 -11.87 -9.41 4.34
C PHE A 79 -12.03 -10.92 4.20
N LYS A 80 -13.13 -11.48 4.70
CA LYS A 80 -13.40 -12.94 4.62
C LYS A 80 -13.52 -13.45 3.18
N GLY A 81 -13.93 -12.58 2.25
CA GLY A 81 -13.99 -12.87 0.82
C GLY A 81 -12.62 -12.92 0.14
N GLY A 82 -11.54 -12.64 0.86
CA GLY A 82 -10.18 -12.61 0.34
C GLY A 82 -9.73 -11.24 -0.13
N GLU A 83 -8.54 -11.21 -0.71
CA GLU A 83 -7.94 -10.01 -1.28
C GLU A 83 -8.61 -9.63 -2.61
N MET A 84 -8.58 -8.35 -2.95
CA MET A 84 -9.04 -7.91 -4.26
C MET A 84 -7.91 -8.07 -5.27
N GLU A 85 -8.06 -8.97 -6.23
CA GLU A 85 -7.09 -9.11 -7.34
C GLU A 85 -7.15 -7.89 -8.29
N GLY A 86 -6.11 -7.74 -9.12
CA GLY A 86 -6.06 -6.71 -10.15
C GLY A 86 -6.49 -7.22 -11.53
N GLY A 87 -6.80 -6.30 -12.44
CA GLY A 87 -7.03 -6.64 -13.85
C GLY A 87 -8.49 -6.87 -14.23
N PHE A 88 -9.44 -6.53 -13.35
CA PHE A 88 -10.87 -6.72 -13.59
C PHE A 88 -11.44 -5.84 -14.71
N ALA A 89 -10.75 -4.75 -15.09
CA ALA A 89 -11.20 -3.88 -16.17
C ALA A 89 -10.05 -3.34 -17.01
N SER A 90 -10.36 -3.03 -18.27
CA SER A 90 -9.43 -2.37 -19.18
C SER A 90 -9.08 -0.96 -18.68
N SER A 91 -7.95 -0.42 -19.16
CA SER A 91 -7.59 0.99 -18.86
C SER A 91 -8.61 1.99 -19.40
N LYS A 92 -9.42 1.61 -20.38
CA LYS A 92 -10.50 2.42 -20.95
C LYS A 92 -11.77 2.38 -20.09
N ASP A 93 -12.06 1.26 -19.45
CA ASP A 93 -13.32 1.05 -18.73
C ASP A 93 -13.21 1.29 -17.23
N ALA A 94 -12.03 1.08 -16.63
CA ALA A 94 -11.80 1.36 -15.22
C ALA A 94 -12.20 2.79 -14.79
N PRO A 95 -11.93 3.87 -15.57
CA PRO A 95 -12.37 5.21 -15.21
C PRO A 95 -13.90 5.40 -15.21
N LYS A 96 -14.64 4.65 -16.04
CA LYS A 96 -16.11 4.70 -16.10
C LYS A 96 -16.70 3.99 -14.87
N ILE A 97 -16.21 2.78 -14.58
CA ILE A 97 -16.60 2.00 -13.41
C ILE A 97 -16.28 2.77 -12.14
N ALA A 98 -15.10 3.38 -12.04
CA ALA A 98 -14.72 4.20 -10.89
C ALA A 98 -15.70 5.37 -10.64
N CYS A 99 -16.17 6.03 -11.71
CA CYS A 99 -17.18 7.08 -11.57
C CYS A 99 -18.56 6.54 -11.15
N TYR A 100 -18.95 5.35 -11.62
CA TYR A 100 -20.16 4.70 -11.15
C TYR A 100 -20.06 4.32 -9.66
N VAL A 101 -18.93 3.73 -9.24
CA VAL A 101 -18.68 3.40 -7.82
C VAL A 101 -18.78 4.63 -6.93
N LEU A 102 -18.20 5.76 -7.34
CA LEU A 102 -18.33 7.02 -6.60
C LEU A 102 -19.79 7.50 -6.49
N SER A 103 -20.62 7.27 -7.50
CA SER A 103 -22.03 7.64 -7.41
C SER A 103 -22.84 6.82 -6.41
N LEU A 104 -22.36 5.63 -6.02
CA LEU A 104 -23.01 4.80 -5.02
C LEU A 104 -23.01 5.44 -3.62
N SER A 105 -22.06 6.36 -3.36
CA SER A 105 -22.02 7.19 -2.15
C SER A 105 -22.51 8.63 -2.39
N GLY A 106 -23.14 8.89 -3.54
CA GLY A 106 -23.67 10.21 -3.91
C GLY A 106 -22.65 11.17 -4.52
N LYS A 107 -21.38 10.77 -4.69
CA LYS A 107 -20.36 11.63 -5.31
C LYS A 107 -20.53 11.69 -6.83
N GLN A 108 -20.27 12.85 -7.42
CA GLN A 108 -20.39 13.06 -8.86
C GLN A 108 -19.05 13.38 -9.50
N CYS A 109 -18.66 12.59 -10.50
CA CYS A 109 -17.53 12.90 -11.37
C CYS A 109 -17.80 14.13 -12.23
N LYS A 110 -16.75 14.91 -12.53
CA LYS A 110 -16.82 16.06 -13.46
C LYS A 110 -17.42 15.68 -14.82
N THR A 111 -17.01 14.52 -15.33
CA THR A 111 -17.65 13.90 -16.49
C THR A 111 -18.46 12.72 -15.97
N PRO A 112 -19.78 12.70 -16.21
CA PRO A 112 -20.62 11.57 -15.82
C PRO A 112 -20.07 10.24 -16.38
N TYR A 113 -20.31 9.15 -15.65
CA TYR A 113 -20.05 7.83 -16.18
C TYR A 113 -20.97 7.55 -17.37
N SER A 114 -20.52 6.72 -18.31
CA SER A 114 -21.33 6.30 -19.45
C SER A 114 -22.50 5.41 -18.99
N LYS A 115 -23.61 5.41 -19.73
CA LYS A 115 -24.84 4.68 -19.35
C LYS A 115 -24.62 3.18 -19.11
N ASP A 116 -23.60 2.60 -19.73
CA ASP A 116 -23.18 1.20 -19.59
C ASP A 116 -22.32 0.92 -18.35
N ALA A 117 -21.84 1.93 -17.62
CA ALA A 117 -20.96 1.72 -16.46
C ALA A 117 -21.62 0.92 -15.33
N ALA A 118 -22.93 1.11 -15.13
CA ALA A 118 -23.72 0.33 -14.19
C ALA A 118 -23.75 -1.16 -14.57
N MET A 119 -23.94 -1.45 -15.86
CA MET A 119 -23.93 -2.83 -16.38
C MET A 119 -22.55 -3.47 -16.21
N PHE A 120 -21.46 -2.75 -16.53
CA PHE A 120 -20.11 -3.27 -16.30
C PHE A 120 -19.85 -3.57 -14.83
N TYR A 121 -20.26 -2.66 -13.95
CA TYR A 121 -20.14 -2.88 -12.52
C TYR A 121 -20.91 -4.14 -12.09
N THR A 122 -22.19 -4.29 -12.47
CA THR A 122 -22.98 -5.46 -12.05
C THR A 122 -22.41 -6.76 -12.59
N SER A 123 -21.91 -6.77 -13.83
CA SER A 123 -21.40 -7.99 -14.48
C SER A 123 -20.01 -8.41 -13.98
N ILE A 124 -19.18 -7.48 -13.53
CA ILE A 124 -17.77 -7.76 -13.18
C ILE A 124 -17.54 -7.66 -11.67
N CYS A 125 -18.14 -6.65 -11.02
CA CYS A 125 -17.86 -6.28 -9.63
C CYS A 125 -18.99 -6.72 -8.69
N GLY A 126 -20.22 -6.78 -9.18
CA GLY A 126 -21.43 -7.05 -8.39
C GLY A 126 -21.43 -8.40 -7.69
N GLY A 127 -20.74 -9.40 -8.25
CA GLY A 127 -20.62 -10.73 -7.63
C GLY A 127 -19.94 -10.71 -6.25
N CYS A 128 -19.00 -9.80 -6.02
CA CYS A 128 -18.31 -9.68 -4.73
C CYS A 128 -18.78 -8.44 -3.94
N HIS A 129 -18.95 -7.31 -4.62
CA HIS A 129 -19.33 -6.04 -3.97
C HIS A 129 -20.84 -5.84 -3.85
N GLY A 130 -21.65 -6.78 -4.34
CA GLY A 130 -23.10 -6.64 -4.44
C GLY A 130 -23.50 -5.70 -5.59
N ASN A 131 -24.64 -5.97 -6.22
CA ASN A 131 -25.17 -5.12 -7.30
C ASN A 131 -25.50 -3.69 -6.82
N ASP A 132 -25.81 -3.54 -5.53
CA ASP A 132 -26.04 -2.25 -4.88
C ASP A 132 -24.78 -1.65 -4.22
N GLY A 133 -23.63 -2.35 -4.33
CA GLY A 133 -22.37 -1.90 -3.78
C GLY A 133 -22.22 -2.02 -2.27
N LYS A 134 -23.14 -2.64 -1.55
CA LYS A 134 -23.05 -2.73 -0.08
C LYS A 134 -22.10 -3.81 0.42
N GLY A 135 -21.52 -4.61 -0.47
CA GLY A 135 -20.77 -5.82 -0.13
C GLY A 135 -21.70 -6.96 0.28
N LEU A 136 -21.12 -8.09 0.67
CA LEU A 136 -21.85 -9.30 1.05
C LEU A 136 -21.66 -9.60 2.55
N GLY A 137 -22.47 -8.99 3.41
CA GLY A 137 -22.49 -9.30 4.85
C GLY A 137 -21.13 -9.15 5.55
N GLY A 138 -20.29 -8.21 5.09
CA GLY A 138 -18.94 -7.99 5.62
C GLY A 138 -17.86 -8.91 5.02
N ALA A 139 -18.19 -9.81 4.10
CA ALA A 139 -17.19 -10.58 3.34
C ALA A 139 -16.42 -9.70 2.35
N TYR A 140 -17.00 -8.58 1.90
CA TYR A 140 -16.40 -7.61 1.00
C TYR A 140 -16.77 -6.18 1.45
N PRO A 141 -15.97 -5.16 1.11
CA PRO A 141 -16.21 -3.79 1.57
C PRO A 141 -17.50 -3.22 1.00
N ASN A 142 -18.19 -2.42 1.82
CA ASN A 142 -19.28 -1.56 1.39
C ASN A 142 -18.70 -0.37 0.60
N LEU A 143 -19.09 -0.22 -0.66
CA LEU A 143 -18.68 0.85 -1.58
C LEU A 143 -19.64 2.06 -1.57
N THR A 144 -20.78 1.96 -0.88
CA THR A 144 -21.78 3.05 -0.75
C THR A 144 -21.44 4.05 0.35
N ARG A 145 -20.47 3.74 1.21
CA ARG A 145 -20.05 4.62 2.31
C ARG A 145 -19.14 5.75 1.83
N ASP A 146 -19.21 6.87 2.54
CA ASP A 146 -18.29 8.01 2.41
C ASP A 146 -17.67 8.32 3.80
N PRO A 147 -16.34 8.28 3.96
CA PRO A 147 -15.33 7.88 2.96
C PRO A 147 -15.33 6.38 2.69
N LEU A 148 -14.82 6.00 1.52
CA LEU A 148 -14.42 4.61 1.23
C LEU A 148 -13.41 4.15 2.28
N LEU A 149 -13.48 2.88 2.69
CA LEU A 149 -12.59 2.33 3.73
C LEU A 149 -11.10 2.53 3.39
N GLY A 150 -10.73 2.41 2.11
CA GLY A 150 -9.36 2.65 1.66
C GLY A 150 -8.88 4.09 1.82
N ILE A 151 -9.78 5.04 1.60
CA ILE A 151 -9.51 6.47 1.77
C ILE A 151 -9.36 6.79 3.26
N GLU A 152 -10.24 6.25 4.10
CA GLU A 152 -10.13 6.36 5.57
C GLU A 152 -8.78 5.84 6.07
N LYS A 153 -8.38 4.62 5.65
CA LYS A 153 -7.09 4.04 6.07
C LYS A 153 -5.89 4.79 5.52
N ARG A 154 -5.98 5.35 4.31
CA ARG A 154 -4.94 6.23 3.77
C ARG A 154 -4.82 7.50 4.60
N GLU A 155 -5.92 8.09 5.02
CA GLU A 155 -5.93 9.30 5.86
C GLU A 155 -5.25 9.03 7.21
N GLU A 156 -5.64 7.95 7.87
CA GLU A 156 -5.07 7.50 9.15
C GLU A 156 -3.56 7.33 9.04
N PHE A 157 -3.10 6.64 7.99
CA PHE A 157 -1.69 6.44 7.71
C PHE A 157 -0.94 7.77 7.53
N LEU A 158 -1.44 8.68 6.69
CA LEU A 158 -0.81 9.97 6.42
C LEU A 158 -0.74 10.85 7.69
N LYS A 159 -1.82 10.88 8.50
CA LYS A 159 -1.82 11.59 9.79
C LYS A 159 -0.80 11.01 10.76
N ASN A 160 -0.69 9.68 10.83
CA ASN A 160 0.32 9.02 11.66
C ASN A 160 1.75 9.37 11.24
N LEU A 161 2.03 9.50 9.94
CA LEU A 161 3.34 9.95 9.45
C LEU A 161 3.66 11.40 9.85
N LEU A 162 2.65 12.28 9.91
CA LEU A 162 2.84 13.67 10.36
C LEU A 162 3.15 13.74 11.85
N HIS A 163 2.49 12.92 12.68
CA HIS A 163 2.67 12.95 14.13
C HIS A 163 3.96 12.27 14.60
N LYS A 164 4.37 11.17 13.99
CA LYS A 164 5.51 10.38 14.47
C LYS A 164 6.87 10.97 14.11
N GLY A 165 6.92 12.00 13.26
CA GLY A 165 8.16 12.54 12.71
C GLY A 165 8.82 11.48 11.82
N VAL A 166 9.03 11.78 10.53
CA VAL A 166 9.80 10.89 9.65
C VAL A 166 11.27 11.00 10.05
N HIS A 167 11.67 10.26 11.09
CA HIS A 167 13.07 10.10 11.50
C HIS A 167 13.77 9.12 10.54
#